data_AF-A0A254SJG6-F1
#
_entry.id   AF-A0A254SJG6-F1
#
_cell.length_a   1.000
_cell.length_b   1.000
_cell.length_c   1.000
_cell.angle_alpha   90.00
_cell.angle_beta   90.00
_cell.angle_gamma   90.00
#
_symmetry.space_group_name_H-M   'P 1'
#
loop_
_entity.id
_entity.type
_entity.pdbx_description
1 polymer ?
#
loop_
_entity_poly.entity_id
_entity_poly.type
_entity_poly.pdbx_seq_one_letter_code
_entity_poly.pdbx_strand_id
1 'polypeptide(L)'
;MKNNILKLEMFEAVCKCGHVGKSHYVIISFPLMAQSKKDAARIARGMPRVKHDHQDAILNVFKIDQKRYFELLEINDRDPYLHCTCIQDQNAIDLSSRLMDEDRSNHYTSRKEENKNSFYCNKQKIRNQKKYMTRYYDFEKISNYNTIEYNDIA
;
A
#
# COMPACT_ATOMS: atom_id res chain seq x y z
N MET A 1 -12.61 -21.25 -33.37
CA MET A 1 -12.19 -20.47 -32.18
C MET A 1 -13.33 -20.52 -31.18
N LYS A 2 -13.13 -21.14 -30.01
CA LYS A 2 -14.19 -21.19 -28.98
C LYS A 2 -14.30 -19.82 -28.34
N ASN A 3 -15.41 -19.13 -28.55
CA ASN A 3 -15.77 -17.93 -27.79
C ASN A 3 -15.97 -18.36 -26.34
N ASN A 4 -14.91 -18.27 -25.55
CA ASN A 4 -14.93 -18.59 -24.13
C ASN A 4 -15.58 -17.39 -23.44
N ILE A 5 -16.91 -17.40 -23.32
CA ILE A 5 -17.64 -16.42 -22.53
C ILE A 5 -17.21 -16.64 -21.08
N LEU A 6 -16.34 -15.76 -20.58
CA LEU A 6 -15.83 -15.83 -19.22
C LEU A 6 -16.99 -15.54 -18.27
N LYS A 7 -17.49 -16.59 -17.61
CA LYS A 7 -18.54 -16.47 -16.61
C LYS A 7 -17.96 -15.87 -15.34
N LEU A 8 -18.48 -14.71 -14.95
CA LEU A 8 -18.17 -14.11 -13.66
C LEU A 8 -19.04 -14.73 -12.57
N GLU A 9 -18.43 -14.96 -11.42
CA GLU A 9 -19.06 -15.41 -10.20
C GLU A 9 -18.79 -14.40 -9.08
N MET A 10 -19.65 -14.40 -8.06
CA MET A 10 -19.54 -13.52 -6.90
C MET A 10 -18.78 -14.22 -5.79
N PHE A 11 -17.83 -13.49 -5.20
CA PHE A 11 -16.98 -13.96 -4.12
C PHE A 11 -16.99 -12.97 -2.95
N GLU A 12 -16.82 -13.51 -1.75
CA GLU A 12 -16.41 -12.78 -0.57
C GLU A 12 -14.93 -13.09 -0.33
N ALA A 13 -14.10 -12.05 -0.29
CA ALA A 13 -12.70 -12.16 0.09
C ALA A 13 -12.49 -11.50 1.45
N VAL A 14 -12.12 -12.31 2.44
CA VAL A 14 -11.85 -11.86 3.81
C VAL A 14 -10.38 -11.48 3.89
N CYS A 15 -10.11 -10.21 4.19
CA CYS A 15 -8.78 -9.62 4.09
C CYS A 15 -8.33 -8.98 5.42
N LYS A 16 -7.02 -9.01 5.67
CA LYS A 16 -6.36 -8.16 6.67
C LYS A 16 -6.13 -6.77 6.09
N CYS A 17 -6.75 -5.76 6.69
CA CYS A 17 -6.57 -4.35 6.37
C CYS A 17 -5.69 -3.65 7.42
N GLY A 18 -4.80 -2.78 6.96
CA GLY A 18 -3.74 -2.15 7.74
C GLY A 18 -4.01 -0.70 8.10
N HIS A 19 -2.95 0.11 8.16
CA HIS A 19 -2.99 1.51 8.60
C HIS A 19 -3.47 1.72 10.05
N VAL A 20 -3.62 0.65 10.84
CA VAL A 20 -4.06 0.66 12.24
C VAL A 20 -2.93 0.34 13.23
N GLY A 21 -1.69 0.60 12.82
CA GLY A 21 -0.49 0.20 13.54
C GLY A 21 0.17 -1.06 12.94
N LYS A 22 1.45 -1.26 13.27
CA LYS A 22 2.26 -2.33 12.68
C LYS A 22 1.90 -3.72 13.21
N SER A 23 1.52 -3.80 14.47
CA SER A 23 1.18 -5.04 15.18
C SER A 23 -0.31 -5.38 15.11
N HIS A 24 -1.10 -4.63 14.36
CA HIS A 24 -2.54 -4.86 14.28
C HIS A 24 -3.04 -4.87 12.84
N TYR A 25 -4.25 -5.39 12.68
CA TYR A 25 -5.04 -5.30 11.47
C TYR A 25 -6.53 -5.26 11.81
N VAL A 26 -7.35 -4.91 10.81
CA VAL A 26 -8.80 -5.01 10.84
C VAL A 26 -9.23 -6.02 9.77
N ILE A 27 -10.25 -6.83 10.06
CA ILE A 27 -10.81 -7.76 9.08
C ILE A 27 -11.88 -7.05 8.26
N ILE A 28 -11.80 -7.15 6.94
CA ILE A 28 -12.83 -6.66 6.01
C ILE A 28 -13.17 -7.76 5.01
N SER A 29 -14.47 -7.93 4.75
CA SER A 29 -15.00 -8.79 3.70
C SER A 29 -15.30 -7.97 2.45
N PHE A 30 -14.57 -8.19 1.37
CA PHE A 30 -14.79 -7.50 0.09
C PHE A 30 -15.67 -8.33 -0.85
N PRO A 31 -16.78 -7.77 -1.37
CA PRO A 31 -17.57 -8.39 -2.42
C PRO A 31 -16.87 -8.20 -3.78
N LEU A 32 -16.60 -9.30 -4.49
CA LEU A 32 -15.84 -9.30 -5.75
C LEU A 32 -16.54 -10.13 -6.82
N MET A 33 -16.55 -9.62 -8.06
CA MET A 33 -16.88 -10.42 -9.23
C MET A 33 -15.59 -10.89 -9.90
N ALA A 34 -15.43 -12.20 -10.06
CA ALA A 34 -14.24 -12.79 -10.66
C ALA A 34 -14.56 -14.08 -11.42
N GLN A 35 -13.62 -14.55 -12.23
CA GLN A 35 -13.77 -15.82 -12.97
C GLN A 35 -13.43 -17.04 -12.11
N SER A 36 -12.66 -16.84 -11.05
CA SER A 36 -12.19 -17.89 -10.17
C SER A 36 -11.89 -17.35 -8.78
N LYS A 37 -11.80 -18.22 -7.77
CA LYS A 37 -11.33 -17.85 -6.42
C LYS A 37 -9.92 -17.25 -6.45
N LYS A 38 -9.05 -17.74 -7.33
CA LYS A 38 -7.68 -17.24 -7.49
C LYS A 38 -7.68 -15.81 -8.03
N ASP A 39 -8.54 -15.51 -9.00
CA ASP A 39 -8.71 -14.15 -9.52
C ASP A 39 -9.32 -13.22 -8.48
N ALA A 40 -10.32 -13.69 -7.73
CA ALA A 40 -10.89 -12.93 -6.61
C ALA A 40 -9.82 -12.59 -5.57
N ALA A 41 -8.99 -13.55 -5.15
CA ALA A 41 -7.89 -13.30 -4.21
C ALA A 41 -6.89 -12.27 -4.76
N ARG A 42 -6.57 -12.34 -6.05
CA ARG A 42 -5.68 -11.38 -6.73
C ARG A 42 -6.27 -9.97 -6.77
N ILE A 43 -7.56 -9.84 -7.05
CA ILE A 43 -8.28 -8.55 -7.05
C ILE A 43 -8.35 -8.00 -5.61
N ALA A 44 -8.74 -8.84 -4.64
CA ALA A 44 -8.82 -8.51 -3.22
C ALA A 44 -7.49 -7.98 -2.69
N ARG A 45 -6.38 -8.62 -3.10
CA ARG A 45 -5.03 -8.19 -2.75
C ARG A 45 -4.74 -6.78 -3.26
N GLY A 46 -5.34 -6.30 -4.34
CA GLY A 46 -5.15 -4.93 -4.82
C GLY A 46 -6.08 -3.89 -4.17
N MET A 47 -6.99 -4.28 -3.29
CA MET A 47 -7.96 -3.35 -2.69
C MET A 47 -7.27 -2.39 -1.72
N PRO A 48 -7.77 -1.14 -1.61
CA PRO A 48 -7.27 -0.18 -0.63
C PRO A 48 -7.25 -0.75 0.79
N ARG A 49 -6.30 -0.27 1.59
CA ARG A 49 -6.09 -0.67 2.99
C ARG A 49 -5.62 -2.11 3.21
N VAL A 50 -5.79 -3.04 2.26
CA VAL A 50 -5.29 -4.42 2.40
C VAL A 50 -3.78 -4.43 2.58
N LYS A 51 -3.27 -5.28 3.46
CA LYS A 51 -1.83 -5.37 3.77
C LYS A 51 -1.10 -6.14 2.66
N HIS A 52 -0.83 -5.48 1.54
CA HIS A 52 -0.26 -6.09 0.32
C HIS A 52 1.02 -6.90 0.57
N ASP A 53 1.88 -6.42 1.47
CA ASP A 53 3.19 -7.01 1.77
C ASP A 53 3.11 -8.27 2.65
N HIS A 54 1.96 -8.56 3.24
CA HIS A 54 1.79 -9.71 4.11
C HIS A 54 1.38 -10.93 3.29
N GLN A 55 2.11 -12.04 3.37
CA GLN A 55 1.78 -13.26 2.60
C GLN A 55 0.35 -13.73 2.88
N ASP A 56 -0.09 -13.61 4.13
CA ASP A 56 -1.36 -14.05 4.70
C ASP A 56 -2.46 -12.96 4.74
N ALA A 57 -2.31 -11.82 4.06
CA ALA A 57 -3.35 -10.79 4.13
C ALA A 57 -4.68 -11.15 3.45
N ILE A 58 -4.75 -12.23 2.67
CA ILE A 58 -6.03 -12.82 2.24
C ILE A 58 -6.27 -14.05 3.12
N LEU A 59 -7.24 -13.95 4.03
CA LEU A 59 -7.56 -14.99 5.00
C LEU A 59 -8.39 -16.11 4.36
N ASN A 60 -9.40 -15.74 3.58
CA ASN A 60 -10.25 -16.71 2.91
C ASN A 60 -10.93 -16.09 1.68
N VAL A 61 -11.28 -16.94 0.71
CA VAL A 61 -12.08 -16.58 -0.46
C VAL A 61 -13.09 -17.67 -0.74
N PHE A 62 -14.37 -17.32 -0.65
CA PHE A 62 -15.47 -18.24 -0.94
C PHE A 62 -16.50 -17.61 -1.87
N LYS A 63 -17.17 -18.48 -2.61
CA LYS A 63 -18.24 -18.08 -3.54
C LYS A 63 -19.48 -17.76 -2.71
N ILE A 64 -20.18 -16.69 -3.08
CA ILE A 64 -21.38 -16.22 -2.40
C ILE A 64 -22.54 -16.06 -3.37
N ASP A 65 -23.74 -15.91 -2.82
CA ASP A 65 -24.93 -15.59 -3.59
C ASP A 65 -25.08 -14.07 -3.78
N GLN A 66 -26.08 -13.70 -4.58
CA GLN A 66 -26.36 -12.31 -4.92
C GLN A 66 -26.76 -11.48 -3.69
N LYS A 67 -27.53 -12.08 -2.78
CA LYS A 67 -27.99 -11.42 -1.56
C LYS A 67 -26.79 -11.00 -0.70
N ARG A 68 -25.91 -11.94 -0.38
CA ARG A 68 -24.70 -11.68 0.41
C ARG A 68 -23.79 -10.66 -0.26
N TYR A 69 -23.69 -10.68 -1.58
CA TYR A 69 -22.88 -9.73 -2.34
C TYR A 69 -23.34 -8.28 -2.11
N PHE A 70 -24.66 -8.02 -2.21
CA PHE A 70 -25.21 -6.69 -1.97
C PHE A 70 -25.16 -6.28 -0.50
N GLU A 71 -25.35 -7.22 0.44
CA GLU A 71 -25.16 -6.93 1.87
C GLU A 71 -23.74 -6.43 2.16
N LEU A 72 -22.72 -7.09 1.59
CA LEU A 72 -21.32 -6.67 1.76
C LEU A 72 -21.03 -5.33 1.11
N LEU A 73 -21.64 -5.02 -0.04
CA LEU A 73 -21.51 -3.70 -0.67
C LEU A 73 -22.03 -2.62 0.28
N GLU A 74 -23.21 -2.84 0.86
CA GLU A 74 -23.83 -1.89 1.78
C GLU A 74 -23.05 -1.75 3.11
N ILE A 75 -22.55 -2.86 3.66
CA ILE A 75 -21.68 -2.84 4.85
C ILE A 75 -20.41 -2.03 4.57
N ASN A 76 -19.75 -2.27 3.44
CA ASN A 76 -18.51 -1.59 3.11
C ASN A 76 -18.72 -0.12 2.77
N ASP A 77 -19.83 0.22 2.11
CA ASP A 77 -20.19 1.61 1.82
C ASP A 77 -20.46 2.42 3.10
N ARG A 78 -21.05 1.79 4.12
CA ARG A 78 -21.29 2.44 5.41
C ARG A 78 -20.07 2.47 6.34
N ASP A 79 -18.97 1.78 6.01
CA ASP A 79 -17.80 1.70 6.87
C ASP A 79 -16.87 2.92 6.71
N PRO A 80 -16.81 3.85 7.69
CA PRO A 80 -16.00 5.07 7.54
C PRO A 80 -14.50 4.79 7.36
N TYR A 81 -14.03 3.64 7.87
CA TYR A 81 -12.63 3.24 7.75
C TYR A 81 -12.18 3.02 6.30
N LEU A 82 -13.08 2.51 5.46
CA LEU A 82 -12.79 2.26 4.05
C LEU A 82 -12.77 3.56 3.22
N HIS A 83 -13.42 4.62 3.71
CA HIS A 83 -13.50 5.92 3.06
C HIS A 83 -12.46 6.94 3.53
N CYS A 84 -11.64 6.60 4.53
CA CYS A 84 -10.59 7.48 4.98
C CYS A 84 -9.62 7.84 3.85
N THR A 85 -9.38 9.12 3.63
CA THR A 85 -8.41 9.61 2.64
C THR A 85 -7.12 10.11 3.30
N CYS A 86 -7.20 10.51 4.57
CA CYS A 86 -6.08 10.98 5.36
C CYS A 86 -6.04 10.35 6.75
N ILE A 87 -4.97 10.62 7.51
CA ILE A 87 -4.80 10.11 8.87
C ILE A 87 -5.76 10.79 9.85
N GLN A 88 -6.16 12.03 9.58
CA GLN A 88 -7.11 12.78 10.40
C GLN A 88 -8.50 12.14 10.36
N ASP A 89 -8.98 11.76 9.17
CA ASP A 89 -10.25 11.01 9.01
C ASP A 89 -10.21 9.73 9.84
N GLN A 90 -9.09 9.00 9.77
CA GLN A 90 -8.96 7.72 10.45
C GLN A 90 -8.88 7.86 11.97
N ASN A 91 -8.19 8.88 12.47
CA ASN A 91 -8.09 9.14 13.91
C ASN A 91 -9.43 9.58 14.53
N ALA A 92 -10.38 10.06 13.72
CA ALA A 92 -11.73 10.39 14.16
C ALA A 92 -12.63 9.15 14.34
N ILE A 93 -12.19 7.97 13.87
CA ILE A 93 -12.95 6.73 13.94
C ILE A 93 -12.41 5.88 15.10
N ASP A 94 -13.30 5.44 15.99
CA ASP A 94 -12.95 4.45 16.99
C ASP A 94 -12.90 3.05 16.35
N LEU A 95 -11.69 2.50 16.27
CA LEU A 95 -11.43 1.15 15.75
C LEU A 95 -11.09 0.14 16.85
N SER A 96 -11.08 0.55 18.12
CA SER A 96 -10.59 -0.27 19.25
C SER A 96 -11.19 -1.67 19.29
N SER A 97 -12.51 -1.80 19.07
CA SER A 97 -13.24 -3.06 19.05
C SER A 97 -12.96 -3.96 17.82
N ARG A 98 -12.34 -3.41 16.78
CA ARG A 98 -12.06 -4.09 15.50
C ARG A 98 -10.61 -4.51 15.34
N LEU A 99 -9.73 -4.04 16.22
CA LEU A 99 -8.30 -4.35 16.15
C LEU A 99 -8.06 -5.82 16.51
N MET A 100 -7.30 -6.47 15.65
CA MET A 100 -6.78 -7.82 15.87
C MET A 100 -5.25 -7.75 15.93
N ASP A 101 -4.64 -8.53 16.82
CA ASP A 101 -3.19 -8.66 16.92
C ASP A 101 -2.63 -9.44 15.73
N GLU A 102 -1.53 -8.94 15.16
CA GLU A 102 -0.75 -9.67 14.17
C GLU A 102 0.09 -10.76 14.81
N ASP A 103 0.07 -11.94 14.19
CA ASP A 103 1.04 -12.98 14.51
C ASP A 103 2.38 -12.64 13.87
N ARG A 104 3.34 -12.25 14.71
CA ARG A 104 4.66 -11.78 14.28
C ARG A 104 5.51 -12.86 13.61
N SER A 105 5.15 -14.14 13.76
CA SER A 105 5.91 -15.24 13.15
C SER A 105 5.85 -15.24 11.62
N ASN A 106 4.78 -14.70 11.02
CA ASN A 106 4.52 -14.79 9.58
C ASN A 106 5.03 -13.57 8.79
N HIS A 107 5.62 -12.58 9.47
CA HIS A 107 6.21 -11.43 8.81
C HIS A 107 7.62 -11.75 8.30
N TYR A 108 7.72 -12.56 7.25
CA TYR A 108 8.94 -12.57 6.45
C TYR A 108 9.02 -11.22 5.72
N THR A 109 9.66 -10.25 6.35
CA THR A 109 10.20 -9.13 5.59
C THR A 109 11.34 -9.70 4.76
N SER A 110 11.08 -10.08 3.52
CA SER A 110 12.11 -10.07 2.47
C SER A 110 12.50 -8.62 2.15
N ARG A 111 12.68 -7.79 3.17
CA ARG A 111 13.53 -6.63 3.03
C ARG A 111 14.91 -7.25 3.08
N LYS A 112 15.49 -7.53 1.91
CA LYS A 112 16.94 -7.43 1.80
C LYS A 112 17.27 -6.15 2.55
N GLU A 113 18.00 -6.26 3.65
CA GLU A 113 18.80 -5.15 4.12
C GLU A 113 19.78 -4.89 2.99
N GLU A 114 19.31 -4.25 1.92
CA GLU A 114 20.17 -3.41 1.12
C GLU A 114 20.70 -2.44 2.15
N ASN A 115 21.94 -2.69 2.60
CA ASN A 115 22.74 -1.77 3.35
C ASN A 115 22.50 -0.40 2.73
N LYS A 116 21.61 0.39 3.34
CA LYS A 116 21.43 1.77 2.96
C LYS A 116 22.70 2.41 3.45
N ASN A 117 23.74 2.36 2.62
CA ASN A 117 24.98 3.08 2.84
C ASN A 117 24.55 4.50 3.11
N SER A 118 24.59 4.89 4.38
CA SER A 118 24.14 6.20 4.79
C SER A 118 25.09 7.19 4.15
N PHE A 119 24.56 8.03 3.26
CA PHE A 119 25.36 9.05 2.61
C PHE A 119 25.65 10.16 3.60
N TYR A 120 26.91 10.58 3.67
CA TYR A 120 27.35 11.70 4.48
C TYR A 120 27.82 12.81 3.54
N CYS A 121 27.46 14.05 3.85
CA CYS A 121 28.19 15.21 3.36
C CYS A 121 29.12 15.62 4.49
N ASN A 122 30.44 15.52 4.27
CA ASN A 122 31.44 15.68 5.31
C ASN A 122 31.16 14.72 6.50
N LYS A 123 30.77 15.27 7.65
CA LYS A 123 30.46 14.52 8.88
C LYS A 123 28.95 14.44 9.21
N GLN A 124 28.09 14.96 8.33
CA GLN A 124 26.64 15.01 8.57
C GLN A 124 25.89 14.00 7.72
N LYS A 125 25.06 13.19 8.37
CA LYS A 125 24.23 12.17 7.70
C LYS A 125 23.11 12.81 6.90
N ILE A 126 23.04 12.48 5.62
CA ILE A 126 22.02 12.98 4.72
C ILE A 126 20.74 12.16 4.90
N ARG A 127 19.65 12.81 5.32
CA ARG A 127 18.35 12.16 5.55
C ARG A 127 17.60 11.81 4.26
N ASN A 128 17.76 12.62 3.21
CA ASN A 128 17.09 12.43 1.92
C ASN A 128 18.11 12.61 0.78
N GLN A 129 18.64 11.49 0.30
CA GLN A 129 19.69 11.46 -0.71
C GLN A 129 19.27 12.08 -2.04
N LYS A 130 18.05 11.78 -2.53
CA LYS A 130 17.56 12.31 -3.81
C LYS A 130 17.48 13.84 -3.80
N LYS A 131 16.93 14.41 -2.72
CA LYS A 131 16.83 15.87 -2.55
C LYS A 131 18.21 16.54 -2.43
N TYR A 132 19.17 15.89 -1.77
CA TYR A 132 20.54 16.39 -1.68
C TYR A 132 21.22 16.40 -3.05
N MET A 133 21.13 15.29 -3.80
CA MET A 133 21.78 15.17 -5.11
C MET A 133 21.25 16.21 -6.11
N THR A 134 19.93 16.42 -6.18
CA THR A 134 19.35 17.47 -7.05
C THR A 134 19.93 18.85 -6.72
N ARG A 135 19.94 19.24 -5.44
CA ARG A 135 20.51 20.54 -5.02
C ARG A 135 22.00 20.66 -5.30
N TYR A 136 22.75 19.57 -5.18
CA TYR A 136 24.19 19.56 -5.41
C TYR A 136 24.52 19.81 -6.88
N TYR A 137 23.84 19.12 -7.80
CA TYR A 137 24.00 19.35 -9.25
C TYR A 137 23.54 20.75 -9.68
N ASP A 138 22.49 21.29 -9.07
CA ASP A 138 22.06 22.68 -9.34
C ASP A 138 23.15 23.68 -8.91
N PHE A 139 23.80 23.44 -7.77
CA PHE A 139 24.91 24.28 -7.27
C PHE A 139 26.17 24.20 -8.15
N GLU A 140 26.59 23.00 -8.55
CA GLU A 140 27.74 22.82 -9.46
C GLU A 140 27.48 23.46 -10.82
N LYS A 141 26.24 23.37 -11.33
CA LYS A 141 25.84 24.01 -12.58
C LYS A 141 25.96 25.52 -12.46
N ILE A 142 25.43 26.14 -11.40
CA ILE A 142 25.53 27.59 -11.15
C ILE A 142 26.99 28.03 -10.99
N SER A 143 27.82 27.25 -10.27
CA SER A 143 29.24 27.53 -10.09
C SER A 143 30.01 27.51 -11.42
N ASN A 144 29.72 26.52 -12.27
CA ASN A 144 30.35 26.39 -13.58
C ASN A 144 29.94 27.51 -14.55
N TYR A 145 28.68 27.96 -14.52
CA TYR A 145 28.24 29.14 -15.30
C TYR A 145 29.01 30.40 -14.89
N ASN A 146 29.15 30.67 -13.59
CA ASN A 146 29.88 31.85 -13.10
C ASN A 146 31.39 31.81 -13.39
N THR A 147 31.97 30.62 -13.57
CA THR A 147 33.40 30.46 -13.89
C THR A 147 33.69 30.67 -15.37
N ILE A 148 32.73 30.36 -16.25
CA ILE A 148 32.85 30.59 -17.70
C ILE A 148 32.75 32.09 -18.00
N GLU A 149 31.79 32.81 -17.41
CA GLU A 149 31.63 34.27 -17.64
C GLU A 149 32.85 35.09 -17.18
N TYR A 150 33.60 34.65 -16.17
CA TYR A 150 34.80 35.36 -15.71
C TYR A 150 36.03 35.16 -16.59
N ASN A 151 36.11 34.06 -17.34
CA ASN A 151 37.25 33.77 -18.23
C ASN A 151 37.05 34.33 -19.65
N ASP A 152 35.83 34.69 -20.03
CA ASP A 152 35.51 35.30 -21.33
C ASP A 152 35.62 36.85 -21.33
N ILE A 153 36.01 37.45 -20.20
CA ILE A 153 36.16 38.91 -20.01
C ILE A 153 37.63 39.31 -19.70
N ALA A 154 38.57 38.36 -19.71
CA ALA A 154 39.99 38.59 -19.45
C ALA A 154 40.85 38.63 -20.73
#